data_AF-A0AAN6REE9-F1
#
_entry.id   AF-A0AAN6REE9-F1
#
_cell.length_a   1.000
_cell.length_b   1.000
_cell.length_c   1.000
_cell.angle_alpha   90.00
_cell.angle_beta   90.00
_cell.angle_gamma   90.00
#
_symmetry.space_group_name_H-M   'P 1'
#
loop_
_entity.id
_entity.type
_entity.pdbx_description
1 polymer ?
#
loop_
_entity_poly.entity_id
_entity_poly.type
_entity_poly.pdbx_seq_one_letter_code
_entity_poly.pdbx_strand_id
1 'polypeptide(L)'
;MDATITFKPHDHLPLRTLSQPPSTLLLQSLTNLVTLSPPETAALGPRKGLYQGPLSIAYLFYHLSHSHPQLLIQGKTPSQWFTAYLIPPTPASKLEDENEDREGNQDPPHTGIIDENICYLALLSASTQNTTLFLSTIEALPPPPSKTSCSAPRVSSPSSASYPPPSPPRAQTSNHIYPA
;
A
#
# COMPACT_ATOMS: atom_id res chain seq x y z
N MET A 1 10.80 -53.28 -3.95
CA MET A 1 9.68 -52.54 -3.31
C MET A 1 9.40 -51.37 -4.21
N ASP A 2 8.44 -51.53 -5.13
CA ASP A 2 8.13 -50.52 -6.13
C ASP A 2 7.06 -49.57 -5.59
N ALA A 3 7.45 -48.32 -5.33
CA ALA A 3 6.53 -47.28 -4.92
C ALA A 3 5.87 -46.68 -6.17
N THR A 4 4.63 -47.09 -6.45
CA THR A 4 3.80 -46.48 -7.49
C THR A 4 3.38 -45.08 -7.06
N ILE A 5 3.91 -44.07 -7.74
CA ILE A 5 3.51 -42.66 -7.57
C ILE A 5 2.17 -42.47 -8.28
N THR A 6 1.08 -42.41 -7.52
CA THR A 6 -0.25 -42.08 -8.05
C THR A 6 -0.37 -40.55 -8.20
N PHE A 7 -0.32 -40.06 -9.43
CA PHE A 7 -0.59 -38.66 -9.73
C PHE A 7 -2.10 -38.41 -9.63
N LYS A 8 -2.53 -37.62 -8.64
CA LYS A 8 -3.89 -37.07 -8.60
C LYS A 8 -3.90 -35.76 -9.40
N PRO A 9 -4.51 -35.70 -10.59
CA PRO A 9 -4.67 -34.43 -11.29
C PRO A 9 -5.42 -33.45 -10.38
N HIS A 10 -4.89 -32.24 -10.23
CA HIS A 10 -5.60 -31.17 -9.54
C HIS A 10 -6.80 -30.75 -10.40
N ASP A 11 -8.00 -31.02 -9.88
CA ASP A 11 -9.23 -30.40 -10.35
C ASP A 11 -9.07 -28.89 -10.11
N HIS A 12 -8.65 -28.18 -11.15
CA HIS A 12 -8.61 -26.74 -11.12
C HIS A 12 -10.06 -26.26 -11.16
N LEU A 13 -10.41 -25.39 -10.21
CA LEU A 13 -11.67 -24.69 -10.26
C LEU A 13 -11.83 -24.07 -11.67
N PRO A 14 -13.04 -24.13 -12.26
CA PRO A 14 -13.25 -23.57 -13.59
C PRO A 14 -12.87 -22.09 -13.58
N LEU A 15 -12.22 -21.64 -14.66
CA LEU A 15 -11.84 -20.24 -14.81
C LEU A 15 -13.04 -19.35 -14.55
N ARG A 16 -12.90 -18.40 -13.63
CA ARG A 16 -13.98 -17.50 -13.25
C ARG A 16 -14.39 -16.69 -14.47
N THR A 17 -15.57 -16.96 -15.00
CA THR A 17 -16.16 -16.19 -16.09
C THR A 17 -16.67 -14.87 -15.54
N LEU A 18 -16.26 -13.76 -16.16
CA LEU A 18 -16.78 -12.44 -15.82
C LEU A 18 -18.24 -12.34 -16.30
N SER A 19 -19.09 -11.68 -15.52
CA SER A 19 -20.48 -11.43 -15.89
C SER A 19 -20.63 -10.42 -17.02
N GLN A 20 -19.58 -9.63 -17.28
CA GLN A 20 -19.54 -8.55 -18.27
C GLN A 20 -18.15 -8.50 -18.93
N PRO A 21 -18.04 -7.85 -20.12
CA PRO A 21 -16.75 -7.60 -20.74
C PRO A 21 -15.79 -6.86 -19.80
N PRO A 22 -14.48 -7.19 -19.79
CA PRO A 22 -13.49 -6.52 -18.94
C PRO A 22 -13.47 -4.99 -19.10
N SER A 23 -13.70 -4.49 -20.31
CA SER A 23 -13.75 -3.05 -20.61
C SER A 23 -14.90 -2.33 -19.90
N THR A 24 -16.07 -2.96 -19.82
CA THR A 24 -17.24 -2.42 -19.12
C THR A 24 -16.97 -2.34 -17.61
N LEU A 25 -16.40 -3.40 -17.04
CA LEU A 25 -16.04 -3.44 -15.62
C LEU A 25 -14.96 -2.41 -15.28
N LEU A 26 -13.94 -2.28 -16.13
CA LEU A 26 -12.91 -1.24 -15.98
C LEU A 26 -13.53 0.15 -15.98
N LEU A 27 -14.37 0.47 -16.97
CA LEU A 27 -15.01 1.77 -17.08
C LEU A 27 -15.90 2.05 -15.86
N GLN A 28 -16.65 1.06 -15.40
CA GLN A 28 -17.47 1.17 -14.19
C GLN A 28 -16.60 1.42 -12.95
N SER A 29 -15.51 0.67 -12.77
CA SER A 29 -14.57 0.86 -11.67
C SER A 29 -13.94 2.25 -11.68
N LEU A 30 -13.50 2.73 -12.83
CA LEU A 30 -12.91 4.08 -12.97
C LEU A 30 -13.93 5.18 -12.74
N THR A 31 -15.16 4.99 -13.23
CA THR A 31 -16.26 5.92 -13.00
C THR A 31 -16.57 6.00 -11.50
N ASN A 32 -16.64 4.87 -10.82
CA ASN A 32 -16.85 4.81 -9.38
C ASN A 32 -15.69 5.47 -8.61
N LEU A 33 -14.44 5.19 -8.99
CA LEU A 33 -13.26 5.79 -8.37
C LEU A 33 -13.33 7.32 -8.42
N VAL A 34 -13.59 7.89 -9.59
CA VAL A 34 -13.68 9.34 -9.75
C VAL A 34 -14.90 9.94 -9.03
N THR A 35 -16.00 9.19 -8.95
CA THR A 35 -17.20 9.64 -8.23
C THR A 35 -16.99 9.67 -6.72
N LEU A 36 -16.31 8.65 -6.18
CA LEU A 36 -16.09 8.49 -4.74
C LEU A 36 -14.92 9.34 -4.24
N SER A 37 -13.94 9.61 -5.10
CA SER A 37 -12.75 10.37 -4.75
C SER A 37 -12.45 11.42 -5.83
N PRO A 38 -13.35 12.40 -6.05
CA PRO A 38 -13.11 13.47 -7.02
C PRO A 38 -11.82 14.23 -6.67
N PRO A 39 -11.13 14.84 -7.65
CA PRO A 39 -9.84 15.50 -7.43
C PRO A 39 -9.83 16.50 -6.28
N GLU A 40 -10.93 17.25 -6.12
CA GLU A 40 -11.09 18.27 -5.09
C GLU A 40 -11.10 17.67 -3.68
N THR A 41 -11.73 16.51 -3.48
CA THR A 41 -11.77 15.84 -2.17
C THR A 41 -10.57 14.93 -1.96
N ALA A 42 -10.07 14.29 -3.02
CA ALA A 42 -8.85 13.48 -2.99
C ALA A 42 -7.63 14.32 -2.58
N ALA A 43 -7.61 15.60 -2.94
CA ALA A 43 -6.56 16.55 -2.53
C ALA A 43 -6.44 16.75 -1.01
N LEU A 44 -7.55 16.57 -0.29
CA LEU A 44 -7.70 16.79 1.15
C LEU A 44 -7.43 15.52 1.98
N GLY A 45 -7.29 14.38 1.31
CA GLY A 45 -7.00 13.11 1.97
C GLY A 45 -5.51 12.97 2.32
N PRO A 46 -5.18 11.93 3.11
CA PRO A 46 -3.80 11.59 3.43
C PRO A 46 -2.99 11.29 2.16
N ARG A 47 -1.72 11.68 2.19
CA ARG A 47 -0.79 11.63 1.06
C ARG A 47 0.41 10.78 1.42
N LYS A 48 0.52 9.60 0.82
CA LYS A 48 1.62 8.65 1.04
C LYS A 48 2.21 8.22 -0.31
N GLY A 49 2.55 9.22 -1.13
CA GLY A 49 3.16 9.01 -2.45
C GLY A 49 2.26 8.21 -3.39
N LEU A 50 2.77 7.11 -3.93
CA LEU A 50 1.98 6.25 -4.83
C LEU A 50 1.11 5.24 -4.09
N TYR A 51 1.21 5.13 -2.76
CA TYR A 51 0.38 4.18 -2.00
C TYR A 51 -1.00 4.73 -1.69
N GLN A 52 -1.10 6.02 -1.36
CA GLN A 52 -2.34 6.63 -0.93
C GLN A 52 -2.38 8.11 -1.31
N GLY A 53 -3.55 8.57 -1.74
CA GLY A 53 -3.79 9.96 -2.07
C GLY A 53 -4.02 10.19 -3.57
N PRO A 54 -4.01 11.46 -4.01
CA PRO A 54 -4.34 11.81 -5.39
C PRO A 54 -3.25 11.38 -6.39
N LEU A 55 -1.98 11.26 -5.96
CA LEU A 55 -0.89 10.83 -6.86
C LEU A 55 -1.00 9.37 -7.30
N SER A 56 -1.49 8.48 -6.45
CA SER A 56 -1.72 7.09 -6.84
C SER A 56 -2.79 6.99 -7.95
N ILE A 57 -3.83 7.81 -7.84
CA ILE A 57 -4.88 7.95 -8.84
C ILE A 57 -4.33 8.60 -10.12
N ALA A 58 -3.50 9.64 -9.99
CA ALA A 58 -2.82 10.26 -11.13
C ALA A 58 -1.97 9.23 -11.88
N TYR A 59 -1.17 8.43 -11.17
CA TYR A 59 -0.35 7.36 -11.77
C TYR A 59 -1.18 6.34 -12.56
N LEU A 60 -2.35 5.94 -12.03
CA LEU A 60 -3.27 5.08 -12.77
C LEU A 60 -3.73 5.73 -14.09
N PHE A 61 -4.16 6.99 -14.05
CA PHE A 61 -4.62 7.71 -15.24
C PHE A 61 -3.49 8.02 -16.23
N TYR A 62 -2.26 8.21 -15.75
CA TYR A 62 -1.07 8.30 -16.58
C TYR A 62 -0.84 7.02 -17.39
N HIS A 63 -0.95 5.84 -16.77
CA HIS A 63 -0.84 4.57 -17.49
C HIS A 63 -2.00 4.33 -18.47
N LEU A 64 -3.20 4.72 -18.08
CA LEU A 64 -4.38 4.60 -18.94
C LEU A 64 -4.32 5.54 -20.16
N SER A 65 -3.67 6.70 -20.05
CA SER A 65 -3.53 7.61 -21.19
C SER A 65 -2.64 7.02 -22.29
N HIS A 66 -1.68 6.17 -21.93
CA HIS A 66 -0.80 5.48 -22.88
C HIS A 66 -1.44 4.20 -23.44
N SER A 67 -2.09 3.42 -22.59
CA SER A 67 -2.65 2.12 -22.99
C SER A 67 -4.04 2.21 -23.63
N HIS A 68 -4.89 3.14 -23.16
CA HIS A 68 -6.29 3.29 -23.58
C HIS A 68 -6.69 4.77 -23.76
N PRO A 69 -6.05 5.52 -24.68
CA PRO A 69 -6.27 6.96 -24.83
C PRO A 69 -7.70 7.35 -25.23
N GLN A 70 -8.43 6.43 -25.87
CA GLN A 70 -9.80 6.65 -26.35
C GLN A 70 -10.87 6.44 -25.26
N LEU A 71 -10.49 5.95 -24.08
CA LEU A 71 -11.42 5.72 -22.98
C LEU A 71 -12.02 7.04 -22.50
N LEU A 72 -13.32 7.09 -22.27
CA LEU A 72 -14.00 8.26 -21.73
C LEU A 72 -14.58 7.93 -20.36
N ILE A 73 -13.96 8.46 -19.30
CA ILE A 73 -14.45 8.33 -17.93
C ILE A 73 -15.20 9.62 -17.59
N GLN A 74 -16.53 9.54 -17.42
CA GLN A 74 -17.41 10.71 -17.22
C GLN A 74 -17.17 11.83 -18.26
N GLY A 75 -16.95 11.47 -19.53
CA GLY A 75 -16.75 12.42 -20.62
C GLY A 75 -15.35 13.05 -20.70
N LYS A 76 -14.42 12.69 -19.81
CA LYS A 76 -13.01 13.10 -19.85
C LYS A 76 -12.09 11.93 -20.22
N THR A 77 -11.02 12.24 -20.93
CA THR A 77 -9.96 11.27 -21.27
C THR A 77 -9.08 10.96 -20.05
N PRO A 78 -8.33 9.84 -20.04
CA PRO A 78 -7.41 9.55 -18.95
C PRO A 78 -6.33 10.63 -18.79
N SER A 79 -5.87 11.26 -19.87
CA SER A 79 -4.91 12.37 -19.80
C SER A 79 -5.49 13.58 -19.05
N GLN A 80 -6.77 13.92 -19.29
CA GLN A 80 -7.45 14.99 -18.56
C GLN A 80 -7.61 14.65 -17.07
N TRP A 81 -7.93 13.40 -16.75
CA TRP A 81 -8.00 12.94 -15.36
C TRP A 81 -6.63 12.93 -14.69
N PHE A 82 -5.59 12.48 -15.38
CA PHE A 82 -4.21 12.56 -14.90
C PHE A 82 -3.87 13.98 -14.46
N THR A 83 -4.09 14.98 -15.32
CA THR A 83 -3.82 16.39 -14.99
C THR A 83 -4.66 16.88 -13.82
N ALA A 84 -5.92 16.43 -13.70
CA ALA A 84 -6.79 16.82 -12.59
C ALA A 84 -6.30 16.27 -11.24
N TYR A 85 -5.77 15.04 -11.21
CA TYR A 85 -5.24 14.40 -9.99
C TYR A 85 -3.76 14.70 -9.72
N LEU A 86 -3.01 15.25 -10.68
CA LEU A 86 -1.62 15.65 -10.50
C LEU A 86 -1.51 16.95 -9.70
N ILE A 87 -1.86 16.86 -8.41
CA ILE A 87 -1.94 17.99 -7.49
C ILE A 87 -0.60 18.15 -6.79
N PRO A 88 0.05 19.33 -6.88
CA PRO A 88 1.30 19.59 -6.17
C PRO A 88 1.16 19.34 -4.66
N PRO A 89 2.17 18.77 -4.00
CA PRO A 89 2.19 18.68 -2.55
C PRO A 89 2.20 20.09 -1.94
N THR A 90 1.41 20.30 -0.89
CA THR A 90 1.38 21.57 -0.15
C THR A 90 2.18 21.42 1.14
N PRO A 91 2.73 22.50 1.72
CA PRO A 91 3.47 22.40 2.99
C PRO A 91 2.60 21.86 4.14
N ALA A 92 1.26 22.00 4.04
CA ALA A 92 0.32 21.45 5.01
C ALA A 92 0.30 19.91 5.00
N SER A 93 0.52 19.25 3.86
CA SER A 93 0.50 17.79 3.78
C SER A 93 1.71 17.14 4.46
N LYS A 94 2.78 17.90 4.72
CA LYS A 94 3.95 17.41 5.46
C LYS A 94 3.67 17.23 6.96
N LEU A 95 2.68 17.95 7.49
CA LEU A 95 2.35 17.96 8.92
C LEU A 95 1.49 16.76 9.34
N GLU A 96 0.80 16.11 8.41
CA GLU A 96 -0.03 14.94 8.74
C GLU A 96 0.83 13.69 9.02
N ASP A 97 1.95 13.53 8.29
CA ASP A 97 2.92 12.45 8.56
C ASP A 97 3.65 12.63 9.90
N GLU A 98 3.87 13.87 10.36
CA GLU A 98 4.56 14.16 11.64
C GLU A 98 3.67 13.92 12.88
N ASN A 99 2.35 13.80 12.72
CA ASN A 99 1.42 13.65 13.83
C ASN A 99 1.04 12.19 14.16
N GLU A 100 1.40 11.21 13.32
CA GLU A 100 1.18 9.78 13.63
C GLU A 100 2.23 9.19 14.58
N ASP A 101 3.41 9.81 14.77
CA ASP A 101 4.50 9.29 15.61
C ASP A 101 4.77 10.14 16.86
N ARG A 102 3.78 10.14 17.76
CA ARG A 102 3.93 10.74 19.09
C ARG A 102 4.58 9.75 20.09
N GLU A 103 5.82 9.30 19.83
CA GLU A 103 6.78 8.90 20.88
C GLU A 103 8.22 8.75 20.34
N GLY A 104 8.95 9.87 20.24
CA GLY A 104 10.42 9.88 20.36
C GLY A 104 11.28 9.24 19.25
N ASN A 105 10.71 8.77 18.15
CA ASN A 105 11.49 8.28 17.00
C ASN A 105 11.45 9.34 15.90
N GLN A 106 12.59 9.97 15.60
CA GLN A 106 12.72 10.70 14.34
C GLN A 106 12.73 9.66 13.23
N ASP A 107 11.55 9.31 12.73
CA ASP A 107 11.45 8.42 11.60
C ASP A 107 12.31 8.99 10.46
N PRO A 108 13.14 8.15 9.83
CA PRO A 108 14.00 8.62 8.76
C PRO A 108 13.15 9.28 7.69
N PRO A 109 13.64 10.35 7.04
CA PRO A 109 12.89 11.04 6.00
C PRO A 109 12.32 10.01 5.03
N HIS A 110 11.00 10.03 4.86
CA HIS A 110 10.28 9.15 3.94
C HIS A 110 10.98 9.27 2.58
N THR A 111 11.60 8.20 2.14
CA THR A 111 12.39 8.17 0.91
C THR A 111 11.73 7.21 -0.08
N GLY A 112 11.77 7.56 -1.36
CA GLY A 112 11.26 6.71 -2.45
C GLY A 112 9.76 6.86 -2.69
N ILE A 113 9.04 5.73 -2.75
CA ILE A 113 7.66 5.64 -3.29
C ILE A 113 6.61 6.21 -2.32
N ILE A 114 6.98 6.42 -1.06
CA ILE A 114 6.11 7.01 -0.02
C ILE A 114 6.24 8.53 0.01
N ASP A 115 7.36 9.09 -0.48
CA ASP A 115 7.57 10.54 -0.53
C ASP A 115 6.70 11.15 -1.64
N GLU A 116 5.67 11.89 -1.22
CA GLU A 116 4.73 12.59 -2.09
C GLU A 116 5.45 13.54 -3.07
N ASN A 117 6.47 14.26 -2.61
CA ASN A 117 7.18 15.22 -3.44
C ASN A 117 8.04 14.52 -4.51
N ILE A 118 8.75 13.46 -4.12
CA ILE A 118 9.51 12.66 -5.10
C ILE A 118 8.56 12.02 -6.11
N CYS A 119 7.43 11.48 -5.67
CA CYS A 119 6.44 10.85 -6.55
C CYS A 119 5.80 11.85 -7.51
N TYR A 120 5.46 13.05 -7.02
CA TYR A 120 4.93 14.14 -7.85
C TYR A 120 5.94 14.53 -8.93
N LEU A 121 7.21 14.76 -8.55
CA LEU A 121 8.28 15.10 -9.48
C LEU A 121 8.54 13.99 -10.49
N ALA A 122 8.48 12.72 -10.09
CA ALA A 122 8.62 11.58 -10.98
C ALA A 122 7.52 11.57 -12.06
N LEU A 123 6.27 11.71 -11.65
CA LEU A 123 5.10 11.75 -12.54
C LEU A 123 5.11 12.97 -13.46
N LEU A 124 5.44 14.14 -12.92
CA LEU A 124 5.57 15.36 -13.68
C LEU A 124 6.68 15.24 -14.73
N SER A 125 7.83 14.69 -14.35
CA SER A 125 8.96 14.46 -15.25
C SER A 125 8.61 13.46 -16.35
N ALA A 126 7.90 12.39 -16.00
CA ALA A 126 7.44 11.38 -16.97
C ALA A 126 6.47 11.97 -17.99
N SER A 127 5.50 12.78 -17.54
CA SER A 127 4.52 13.42 -18.43
C SER A 127 5.10 14.52 -19.31
N THR A 128 6.08 15.28 -18.81
CA THR A 128 6.71 16.40 -19.53
C THR A 128 7.99 16.00 -20.28
N GLN A 129 8.45 14.75 -20.12
CA GLN A 129 9.74 14.26 -20.61
C GLN A 129 10.95 15.10 -20.14
N ASN A 130 10.80 15.84 -19.03
CA ASN A 130 11.85 16.66 -18.45
C ASN A 130 12.25 16.13 -17.06
N THR A 131 13.42 15.50 -16.98
CA THR A 131 13.89 14.80 -15.77
C THR A 131 14.75 15.66 -14.85
N THR A 132 15.06 16.91 -15.23
CA THR A 132 16.07 17.75 -14.53
C THR A 132 15.74 17.98 -13.06
N LEU A 133 14.51 18.39 -12.76
CA LEU A 133 14.05 18.66 -11.40
C LEU A 133 14.08 17.41 -10.53
N PHE A 134 13.57 16.30 -11.06
CA PHE A 134 13.56 15.02 -10.36
C PHE A 134 14.98 14.50 -10.03
N LEU A 135 15.87 14.51 -11.02
CA LEU A 135 17.25 14.05 -10.83
C LEU A 135 18.01 14.93 -9.83
N SER A 136 17.86 16.25 -9.91
CA SER A 136 18.48 17.18 -8.96
C SER A 136 18.00 16.95 -7.52
N THR A 137 16.72 16.60 -7.35
CA THR A 137 16.14 16.32 -6.04
C THR A 137 16.63 14.99 -5.47
N ILE A 138 16.74 13.95 -6.31
CA ILE A 138 17.28 12.64 -5.89
C ILE A 138 18.76 12.73 -5.51
N GLU A 139 19.55 13.48 -6.26
CA GLU A 139 20.99 13.65 -5.98
C GLU A 139 21.22 14.39 -4.65
N ALA A 140 20.29 15.24 -4.25
CA ALA A 140 20.32 15.95 -2.97
C ALA A 140 19.85 15.11 -1.78
N LEU A 141 19.35 13.88 -1.98
CA LEU A 141 18.90 13.02 -0.88
C LEU A 141 20.10 12.54 -0.04
N PRO A 142 19.93 12.44 1.29
CA PRO A 142 20.96 11.85 2.13
C PRO A 142 21.21 10.40 1.71
N PRO A 143 22.46 9.92 1.76
CA PRO A 143 22.75 8.52 1.48
C PRO A 143 21.92 7.63 2.43
N PRO A 144 21.43 6.46 1.96
CA PRO A 144 20.70 5.56 2.83
C PRO A 144 21.58 5.23 4.04
N PRO A 145 20.99 5.09 5.25
CA PRO A 145 21.77 4.76 6.42
C PRO A 145 22.55 3.47 6.12
N SER A 146 23.88 3.59 6.07
CA SER A 146 24.76 2.44 5.96
C SER A 146 24.40 1.52 7.11
N LYS A 147 23.98 0.28 6.82
CA LYS A 147 23.82 -0.77 7.83
C LYS A 147 25.19 -1.03 8.45
N THR A 148 25.64 -0.19 9.37
CA THR A 148 26.78 -0.49 10.23
C THR A 148 26.38 -1.68 11.07
N SER A 149 27.03 -2.81 10.78
CA SER A 149 27.21 -3.96 11.66
C SER A 149 26.02 -4.27 12.57
N CYS A 150 25.21 -5.22 12.14
CA CYS A 150 24.41 -6.02 13.05
C CYS A 150 25.37 -6.77 13.99
N SER A 151 25.88 -6.08 15.01
CA SER A 151 26.55 -6.72 16.14
C SER A 151 25.47 -7.51 16.85
N ALA A 152 25.41 -8.80 16.55
CA ALA A 152 24.53 -9.74 17.21
C ALA A 152 24.59 -9.51 18.73
N PRO A 153 23.46 -9.38 19.44
CA PRO A 153 23.50 -9.36 20.89
C PRO A 153 24.11 -10.67 21.37
N ARG A 154 25.24 -10.55 22.08
CA ARG A 154 25.94 -11.64 22.73
C ARG A 154 24.93 -12.33 23.65
N VAL A 155 24.56 -13.57 23.32
CA VAL A 155 23.75 -14.44 24.17
C VAL A 155 24.41 -14.47 25.54
N SER A 156 23.79 -13.78 26.49
CA SER A 156 24.14 -13.84 27.90
C SER A 156 23.25 -14.92 28.49
N SER A 157 23.87 -16.01 28.92
CA SER A 157 23.24 -17.20 29.49
C SER A 157 22.15 -16.86 30.51
N PRO A 158 20.98 -17.54 30.50
CA PRO A 158 19.99 -17.35 31.54
C PRO A 158 20.47 -17.97 32.86
N SER A 159 20.69 -17.09 33.84
CA SER A 159 20.86 -17.43 35.25
C SER A 159 19.53 -17.97 35.82
N SER A 160 19.63 -19.04 36.60
CA SER A 160 18.54 -19.77 37.27
C SER A 160 17.40 -18.91 37.77
N ALA A 161 16.19 -19.15 37.26
CA ALA A 161 14.94 -18.74 37.89
C ALA A 161 14.15 -19.99 38.29
N SER A 162 13.97 -20.16 39.59
CA SER A 162 13.24 -21.24 40.25
C SER A 162 11.73 -21.06 40.02
N TYR A 163 11.09 -21.99 39.30
CA TYR A 163 9.64 -22.03 39.17
C TYR A 163 9.00 -22.74 40.37
N PRO A 164 7.96 -22.17 41.02
CA PRO A 164 7.15 -22.92 41.98
C PRO A 164 6.19 -23.89 41.26
N PRO A 165 5.81 -25.02 41.91
CA PRO A 165 5.04 -26.09 41.28
C PRO A 165 3.55 -25.72 41.05
N PRO A 166 2.89 -26.35 40.07
CA PRO A 166 1.50 -26.07 39.71
C PRO A 166 0.50 -26.60 40.76
N SER A 167 -0.56 -25.84 41.00
CA SER A 167 -1.66 -26.20 41.91
C SER A 167 -2.58 -27.30 41.32
N PRO A 168 -3.19 -28.15 42.16
CA PRO A 168 -4.01 -29.28 41.70
C PRO A 168 -5.41 -28.86 41.20
N PRO A 169 -6.06 -29.69 40.37
CA PRO A 169 -7.33 -29.38 39.71
C PRO A 169 -8.52 -29.41 40.67
N ARG A 170 -9.41 -28.41 40.52
CA ARG A 170 -10.65 -28.24 41.29
C ARG A 170 -11.72 -29.22 40.78
N ALA A 171 -12.26 -30.03 41.69
CA ALA A 171 -13.29 -31.02 41.42
C ALA A 171 -14.58 -30.40 40.85
N GLN A 172 -15.13 -31.06 39.83
CA GLN A 172 -16.46 -30.81 39.28
C GLN A 172 -17.52 -31.33 40.27
N THR A 173 -18.43 -30.48 40.72
CA THR A 173 -19.71 -30.92 41.28
C THR A 173 -20.80 -30.70 40.25
N SER A 174 -21.22 -31.84 39.70
CA SER A 174 -22.47 -32.09 39.01
C SER A 174 -23.66 -31.43 39.72
N ASN A 175 -24.54 -30.82 38.94
CA ASN A 175 -25.98 -30.86 39.20
C ASN A 175 -26.73 -30.80 37.87
N HIS A 176 -27.16 -31.98 37.43
CA HIS A 176 -28.28 -32.18 36.54
C HIS A 176 -29.55 -31.55 37.13
N ILE A 177 -30.38 -30.91 36.30
CA ILE A 177 -31.84 -31.08 36.22
C ILE A 177 -32.32 -30.39 34.92
N TYR A 178 -33.08 -31.14 34.12
CA TYR A 178 -33.93 -30.76 32.99
C TYR A 178 -35.28 -31.48 33.23
N PRO A 179 -36.36 -31.27 32.45
CA PRO A 179 -37.20 -30.08 32.28
C PRO A 179 -38.67 -30.38 32.62
N ALA A 180 -39.56 -29.38 32.46
CA ALA A 180 -40.87 -29.55 31.85
C ALA A 180 -41.29 -28.21 31.22
#